data_AF-A0A2G8HT96-F1
#
_entry.id   AF-A0A2G8HT96-F1
#
_cell.length_a   1.000
_cell.length_b   1.000
_cell.length_c   1.000
_cell.angle_alpha   90.00
_cell.angle_beta   90.00
_cell.angle_gamma   90.00
#
_symmetry.space_group_name_H-M   'P 1'
#
loop_
_entity.id
_entity.type
_entity.pdbx_description
1 polymer ?
#
loop_
_entity_poly.entity_id
_entity_poly.type
_entity_poly.pdbx_seq_one_letter_code
_entity_poly.pdbx_strand_id
1 'polypeptide(L)'
;MAVRNKKKKILNEKGQAIFEFVVFLPFIIFLYTVLINLTNSINGSINQQKATRGYFYRLLKQDSRTPNRIDIDFLIGSGLNVVGPVSVGWRRKSIGQTQSFGTCYKFMNFFGNETDEECDEPRDGEVSSNFVKLFTFYGVCGETYMKSDDGYVEQTNFLRNGRFADQLGYDQCVQK
;
A
#
# COMPACT_ATOMS: atom_id res chain seq x y z
N MET A 1 0.43 59.72 45.29
CA MET A 1 0.07 58.44 44.63
C MET A 1 -0.41 58.76 43.22
N ALA A 2 0.41 58.51 42.20
CA ALA A 2 0.05 58.82 40.81
C ALA A 2 -0.49 57.55 40.13
N VAL A 3 -1.78 57.56 39.79
CA VAL A 3 -2.42 56.48 39.03
C VAL A 3 -1.90 56.53 37.59
N ARG A 4 -0.98 55.63 37.25
CA ARG A 4 -0.52 55.40 35.87
C ARG A 4 -1.67 54.79 35.07
N ASN A 5 -2.42 55.62 34.37
CA ASN A 5 -3.38 55.20 33.35
C ASN A 5 -2.62 54.52 32.19
N LYS A 6 -2.56 53.19 32.19
CA LYS A 6 -2.12 52.40 31.02
C LYS A 6 -3.19 52.56 29.94
N LYS A 7 -2.95 53.45 28.97
CA LYS A 7 -3.71 53.50 27.72
C LYS A 7 -3.60 52.14 27.02
N LYS A 8 -4.66 51.34 27.02
CA LYS A 8 -4.79 50.19 26.12
C LYS A 8 -4.89 50.75 24.70
N LYS A 9 -3.84 50.61 23.89
CA LYS A 9 -3.92 50.80 22.44
C LYS A 9 -4.79 49.67 21.90
N ILE A 10 -6.09 49.92 21.75
CA ILE A 10 -6.94 49.09 20.91
C ILE A 10 -6.56 49.48 19.48
N LEU A 11 -5.73 48.67 18.83
CA LEU A 11 -5.45 48.80 17.40
C LEU A 11 -6.74 48.48 16.64
N ASN A 12 -6.91 49.13 15.50
CA ASN A 12 -8.15 49.09 14.73
C ASN A 12 -8.24 47.73 14.00
N GLU A 13 -8.90 46.74 14.61
CA GLU A 13 -9.03 45.35 14.11
C GLU A 13 -9.93 45.21 12.85
N LYS A 14 -10.48 46.31 12.34
CA LYS A 14 -11.36 46.32 11.17
C LYS A 14 -10.57 45.92 9.92
N GLY A 15 -10.87 44.74 9.38
CA GLY A 15 -10.24 44.20 8.17
C GLY A 15 -9.12 43.20 8.42
N GLN A 16 -8.73 42.97 9.68
CA GLN A 16 -7.75 41.95 10.04
C GLN A 16 -8.19 40.55 9.58
N ALA A 17 -9.47 40.22 9.72
CA ALA A 17 -10.02 38.94 9.26
C ALA A 17 -9.89 38.72 7.74
N ILE A 18 -10.00 39.80 6.94
CA ILE A 18 -9.83 39.72 5.48
C ILE A 18 -8.36 39.48 5.14
N PHE A 19 -7.45 40.18 5.83
CA PHE A 19 -6.02 39.99 5.65
C PHE A 19 -5.57 38.59 6.08
N GLU A 20 -6.01 38.12 7.25
CA GLU A 20 -5.76 36.75 7.73
C GLU A 20 -6.29 35.72 6.74
N PHE A 21 -7.51 35.91 6.20
CA PHE A 21 -8.06 35.01 5.19
C PHE A 21 -7.20 34.93 3.92
N VAL A 22 -6.73 36.06 3.40
CA VAL A 22 -5.85 36.09 2.22
C VAL A 22 -4.53 35.37 2.49
N VAL A 23 -3.99 35.51 3.70
CA VAL A 23 -2.77 34.80 4.13
C VAL A 23 -3.01 33.30 4.30
N PHE A 24 -4.19 32.87 4.76
CA PHE A 24 -4.52 31.46 4.97
C PHE A 24 -5.03 30.74 3.72
N LEU A 25 -5.53 31.46 2.71
CA LEU A 25 -6.12 30.89 1.51
C LEU A 25 -5.21 29.89 0.76
N PRO A 26 -3.89 30.13 0.60
CA PRO A 26 -2.98 29.14 0.01
C PRO A 26 -2.96 27.81 0.77
N PHE A 27 -3.02 27.84 2.10
CA PHE A 27 -3.05 26.63 2.93
C PHE A 27 -4.37 25.86 2.77
N ILE A 28 -5.50 26.56 2.65
CA ILE A 28 -6.81 25.95 2.42
C ILE A 28 -6.84 25.26 1.04
N ILE A 29 -6.33 25.93 0.01
CA ILE A 29 -6.25 25.37 -1.34
C ILE A 29 -5.35 24.13 -1.34
N PHE A 30 -4.20 24.18 -0.66
CA PHE A 30 -3.31 23.03 -0.52
C PHE A 30 -3.99 21.85 0.19
N LEU A 31 -4.67 22.10 1.31
CA LEU A 31 -5.39 21.06 2.02
C LEU A 31 -6.47 20.42 1.12
N TYR A 32 -7.17 21.25 0.34
CA TYR A 32 -8.20 20.79 -0.58
C TYR A 32 -7.62 19.88 -1.69
N THR A 33 -6.48 20.23 -2.28
CA THR A 33 -5.85 19.38 -3.31
C THR A 33 -5.33 18.06 -2.74
N VAL A 34 -4.79 18.07 -1.52
CA VAL A 34 -4.39 16.84 -0.79
C VAL A 34 -5.61 15.94 -0.58
N LEU A 35 -6.74 16.48 -0.12
CA LEU A 35 -7.97 15.71 0.10
C LEU A 35 -8.52 15.10 -1.19
N ILE A 36 -8.50 15.83 -2.31
CA ILE A 36 -8.92 15.30 -3.62
C ILE A 36 -8.02 14.12 -4.03
N ASN A 37 -6.70 14.28 -3.96
CA ASN A 37 -5.77 13.24 -4.38
C ASN A 37 -5.87 11.99 -3.50
N LEU A 38 -6.04 12.16 -2.19
CA LEU A 38 -6.32 11.06 -1.27
C LEU A 38 -7.62 10.35 -1.64
N THR A 39 -8.70 11.09 -1.89
CA THR A 39 -10.00 10.52 -2.27
C THR A 39 -9.90 9.72 -3.57
N ASN A 40 -9.21 10.25 -4.57
CA ASN A 40 -8.94 9.56 -5.83
C ASN A 40 -8.13 8.27 -5.62
N SER A 41 -7.12 8.31 -4.75
CA SER A 41 -6.30 7.14 -4.41
C SER A 41 -7.12 6.04 -3.74
N ILE A 42 -8.00 6.41 -2.79
CA ILE A 42 -8.89 5.48 -2.09
C ILE A 42 -9.86 4.85 -3.09
N ASN A 43 -10.53 5.65 -3.91
CA ASN A 43 -11.47 5.14 -4.91
C ASN A 43 -10.78 4.19 -5.91
N GLY A 44 -9.58 4.56 -6.36
CA GLY A 44 -8.74 3.70 -7.18
C GLY A 44 -8.45 2.35 -6.53
N SER A 45 -7.99 2.35 -5.27
CA SER A 45 -7.67 1.14 -4.53
C SER A 45 -8.88 0.20 -4.36
N ILE A 46 -10.08 0.74 -4.12
CA ILE A 46 -11.32 -0.03 -3.97
C ILE A 46 -11.66 -0.75 -5.29
N ASN A 47 -11.53 -0.05 -6.42
CA ASN A 47 -11.83 -0.65 -7.72
C ASN A 47 -10.78 -1.71 -8.11
N GLN A 48 -9.51 -1.47 -7.78
CA GLN A 48 -8.45 -2.47 -7.94
C GLN A 48 -8.72 -3.72 -7.10
N GLN A 49 -9.17 -3.57 -5.86
CA GLN A 49 -9.53 -4.71 -5.01
C GLN A 49 -10.70 -5.50 -5.57
N LYS A 50 -11.74 -4.84 -6.09
CA LYS A 50 -12.87 -5.52 -6.73
C LYS A 50 -12.42 -6.32 -7.94
N ALA A 51 -11.56 -5.74 -8.78
CA ALA A 51 -11.04 -6.40 -9.97
C ALA A 51 -10.13 -7.59 -9.64
N THR A 52 -9.15 -7.40 -8.75
CA THR A 52 -8.24 -8.48 -8.29
C THR A 52 -9.01 -9.61 -7.62
N ARG A 53 -9.99 -9.29 -6.76
CA ARG A 53 -10.91 -10.28 -6.18
C ARG A 53 -11.68 -11.06 -7.24
N GLY A 54 -12.27 -10.37 -8.22
CA GLY A 54 -13.00 -11.02 -9.30
C GLY A 54 -12.10 -11.95 -10.13
N TYR A 55 -10.87 -11.52 -10.40
CA TYR A 55 -9.86 -12.33 -11.09
C TYR A 55 -9.43 -13.54 -10.27
N PHE A 56 -9.15 -13.35 -8.98
CA PHE A 56 -8.81 -14.42 -8.05
C PHE A 56 -9.87 -15.52 -8.06
N TYR A 57 -11.15 -15.17 -7.85
CA TYR A 57 -12.22 -16.18 -7.88
C TYR A 57 -12.43 -16.78 -9.28
N ARG A 58 -12.13 -16.05 -10.36
CA ARG A 58 -12.17 -16.59 -11.71
C ARG A 58 -11.03 -17.58 -11.98
N LEU A 59 -9.84 -17.35 -11.44
CA LEU A 59 -8.74 -18.31 -11.53
C LEU A 59 -9.07 -19.59 -10.74
N LEU A 60 -9.75 -19.44 -9.59
CA LEU A 60 -10.20 -20.55 -8.76
C LEU A 60 -11.48 -21.25 -9.26
N LYS A 61 -12.14 -20.78 -10.34
CA LYS A 61 -13.51 -21.22 -10.74
C LYS A 61 -13.68 -22.70 -11.06
N GLN A 62 -12.63 -23.51 -10.98
CA GLN A 62 -12.69 -24.95 -11.19
C GLN A 62 -11.89 -25.76 -10.16
N ASP A 63 -11.34 -25.11 -9.15
CA ASP A 63 -10.48 -25.78 -8.18
C ASP A 63 -10.84 -25.34 -6.77
N SER A 64 -11.73 -26.12 -6.14
CA SER A 64 -12.07 -26.00 -4.72
C SER A 64 -10.98 -26.58 -3.81
N ARG A 65 -9.92 -27.15 -4.40
CA ARG A 65 -8.79 -27.77 -3.70
C ARG A 65 -7.51 -26.99 -3.90
N THR A 66 -7.52 -25.80 -4.48
CA THR A 66 -6.28 -25.05 -4.72
C THR A 66 -5.56 -24.77 -3.41
N PRO A 67 -4.29 -25.20 -3.25
CA PRO A 67 -3.48 -25.99 -4.19
C PRO A 67 -3.82 -27.50 -4.22
N ASN A 68 -4.09 -28.06 -5.40
CA ASN A 68 -4.45 -29.47 -5.58
C ASN A 68 -3.27 -30.39 -5.21
N ARG A 69 -3.55 -31.56 -4.60
CA ARG A 69 -2.54 -32.54 -4.16
C ARG A 69 -1.55 -32.93 -5.26
N ILE A 70 -1.99 -33.01 -6.52
CA ILE A 70 -1.11 -33.32 -7.66
C ILE A 70 -0.07 -32.22 -7.87
N ASP A 71 -0.48 -30.95 -7.77
CA ASP A 71 0.43 -29.81 -7.92
C ASP A 71 1.36 -29.69 -6.72
N ILE A 72 0.85 -29.96 -5.51
CA ILE A 72 1.66 -30.02 -4.29
C ILE A 72 2.74 -31.12 -4.43
N ASP A 73 2.35 -32.34 -4.80
CA ASP A 73 3.27 -33.47 -4.95
C ASP A 73 4.30 -33.21 -6.07
N PHE A 74 3.89 -32.57 -7.18
CA PHE A 74 4.79 -32.16 -8.26
C PHE A 74 5.79 -31.08 -7.83
N LEU A 75 5.33 -30.03 -7.14
CA LEU A 75 6.17 -28.92 -6.69
C LEU A 75 7.16 -29.39 -5.62
N ILE A 76 6.70 -30.23 -4.69
CA ILE A 76 7.57 -30.87 -3.68
C ILE A 76 8.56 -31.84 -4.33
N GLY A 77 8.13 -32.62 -5.31
CA GLY A 77 9.01 -33.48 -6.11
C GLY A 77 10.05 -32.70 -6.90
N SER A 78 9.77 -31.43 -7.22
CA SER A 78 10.70 -30.50 -7.87
C SER A 78 11.65 -29.78 -6.90
N GLY A 79 11.59 -30.09 -5.60
CA GLY A 79 12.48 -29.54 -4.58
C GLY A 79 11.93 -28.35 -3.80
N LEU A 80 10.66 -27.95 -4.00
CA LEU A 80 10.02 -26.91 -3.19
C LEU A 80 9.54 -27.50 -1.86
N ASN A 81 10.04 -26.99 -0.73
CA ASN A 81 9.70 -27.54 0.59
C ASN A 81 8.44 -26.93 1.22
N VAL A 82 7.92 -25.85 0.64
CA VAL A 82 6.76 -25.09 1.13
C VAL A 82 5.89 -24.67 -0.05
N VAL A 83 4.58 -24.89 0.04
CA VAL A 83 3.57 -24.43 -0.92
C VAL A 83 2.44 -23.74 -0.16
N GLY A 84 2.07 -22.52 -0.55
CA GLY A 84 1.07 -21.71 0.16
C GLY A 84 0.01 -21.12 -0.77
N PRO A 85 -1.04 -20.49 -0.20
CA PRO A 85 -2.09 -19.87 -0.98
C PRO A 85 -1.52 -18.78 -1.89
N VAL A 86 -2.01 -18.73 -3.13
CA VAL A 86 -1.60 -17.77 -4.15
C VAL A 86 -2.38 -16.46 -3.95
N SER A 87 -1.70 -15.31 -3.97
CA SER A 87 -2.36 -14.01 -4.02
C SER A 87 -2.34 -13.45 -5.45
N VAL A 88 -3.35 -12.67 -5.80
CA VAL A 88 -3.39 -11.93 -7.07
C VAL A 88 -3.09 -10.46 -6.78
N GLY A 89 -1.97 -9.99 -7.31
CA GLY A 89 -1.59 -8.58 -7.27
C GLY A 89 -2.12 -7.78 -8.45
N TRP A 90 -2.43 -6.51 -8.20
CA TRP A 90 -2.68 -5.51 -9.25
C TRP A 90 -1.36 -4.85 -9.66
N ARG A 91 -1.09 -4.81 -10.96
CA ARG A 91 0.05 -4.09 -11.53
C ARG A 91 -0.39 -3.22 -12.70
N ARG A 92 0.14 -2.00 -12.78
CA ARG A 92 -0.06 -1.09 -13.92
C ARG A 92 0.91 -1.40 -15.06
N LYS A 93 2.16 -1.69 -14.70
CA LYS A 93 3.27 -1.94 -15.61
C LYS A 93 4.17 -3.02 -15.01
N SER A 94 4.86 -3.75 -15.86
CA SER A 94 5.95 -4.65 -15.47
C SER A 94 7.13 -4.46 -16.39
N ILE A 95 8.34 -4.50 -15.84
CA ILE A 95 9.58 -4.52 -16.61
C ILE A 95 10.24 -5.87 -16.32
N GLY A 96 10.37 -6.70 -17.37
CA GLY A 96 10.82 -8.09 -17.23
C GLY A 96 9.87 -8.93 -16.35
N GLN A 97 10.43 -9.92 -15.66
CA GLN A 97 9.68 -10.81 -14.76
C GLN A 97 9.78 -10.39 -13.28
N THR A 98 10.71 -9.52 -12.92
CA THR A 98 11.07 -9.25 -11.52
C THR A 98 10.54 -7.91 -11.00
N GLN A 99 10.20 -6.96 -11.86
CA GLN A 99 9.74 -5.63 -11.45
C GLN A 99 8.29 -5.38 -11.84
N SER A 100 7.46 -5.04 -10.86
CA SER A 100 6.06 -4.63 -11.05
C SER A 100 5.80 -3.27 -10.42
N PHE A 101 5.04 -2.44 -11.14
CA PHE A 101 4.74 -1.06 -10.75
C PHE A 101 3.28 -0.94 -10.32
N GLY A 102 3.09 -0.37 -9.13
CA GLY A 102 1.78 -0.07 -8.56
C GLY A 102 1.10 1.14 -9.21
N THR A 103 -0.06 1.50 -8.69
CA THR A 103 -0.74 2.74 -9.13
C THR A 103 -0.26 3.90 -8.27
N CYS A 104 -0.09 5.07 -8.88
CA CYS A 104 0.46 6.23 -8.20
C CYS A 104 -0.44 7.46 -8.34
N TYR A 105 -0.54 8.22 -7.27
CA TYR A 105 -1.28 9.48 -7.22
C TYR A 105 -0.33 10.59 -6.77
N LYS A 106 -0.06 11.56 -7.65
CA LYS A 106 0.87 12.68 -7.40
C LYS A 106 0.20 13.75 -6.56
N PHE A 107 0.87 14.25 -5.54
CA PHE A 107 0.49 15.49 -4.87
C PHE A 107 1.00 16.70 -5.66
N MET A 108 0.16 17.71 -5.81
CA MET A 108 0.55 19.00 -6.39
C MET A 108 1.39 19.74 -5.36
N ASN A 109 2.66 20.00 -5.69
CA ASN A 109 3.55 20.76 -4.82
C ASN A 109 3.35 22.27 -5.09
N PHE A 110 2.92 23.04 -4.10
CA PHE A 110 2.57 24.46 -4.29
C PHE A 110 3.80 25.38 -4.35
N PHE A 111 4.94 24.93 -3.81
CA PHE A 111 6.17 25.73 -3.69
C PHE A 111 7.16 25.54 -4.86
N GLY A 112 6.66 25.33 -6.07
CA GLY A 112 7.39 25.68 -7.30
C GLY A 112 8.51 24.74 -7.75
N ASN A 113 8.81 23.65 -7.05
CA ASN A 113 9.58 22.58 -7.66
C ASN A 113 8.62 21.66 -8.39
N GLU A 114 8.37 21.94 -9.67
CA GLU A 114 8.03 20.88 -10.63
C GLU A 114 9.17 19.89 -10.56
N THR A 115 9.01 18.89 -9.69
CA THR A 115 9.90 17.75 -9.73
C THR A 115 9.47 16.94 -10.93
N ASP A 116 10.42 16.69 -11.84
CA ASP A 116 10.38 15.62 -12.85
C ASP A 116 10.33 14.22 -12.20
N GLU A 117 9.80 14.14 -10.96
CA GLU A 117 9.61 12.90 -10.23
C GLU A 117 8.56 12.10 -10.99
N GLU A 118 9.04 11.06 -11.67
CA GLU A 118 8.22 9.98 -12.20
C GLU A 118 8.00 8.92 -11.11
N CYS A 119 6.79 8.37 -11.03
CA CYS A 119 6.52 7.38 -9.98
C CYS A 119 7.33 6.08 -10.16
N ASP A 120 7.73 5.78 -11.39
CA ASP A 120 8.38 4.53 -11.78
C ASP A 120 9.90 4.57 -11.54
N GLU A 121 10.50 5.73 -11.23
CA GLU A 121 11.95 5.85 -11.09
C GLU A 121 12.41 5.84 -9.61
N PRO A 122 13.37 4.98 -9.24
CA PRO A 122 14.03 5.06 -7.94
C PRO A 122 15.02 6.23 -7.95
N ARG A 123 15.01 7.05 -6.89
CA ARG A 123 16.01 8.10 -6.66
C ARG A 123 16.92 7.72 -5.52
N ASP A 124 18.22 7.78 -5.76
CA ASP A 124 19.23 7.61 -4.72
C ASP A 124 19.22 8.82 -3.78
N GLY A 125 18.96 8.58 -2.49
CA GLY A 125 19.10 9.58 -1.43
C GLY A 125 17.85 10.37 -1.05
N GLU A 126 16.70 10.19 -1.72
CA GLU A 126 15.44 10.84 -1.32
C GLU A 126 14.53 9.88 -0.53
N VAL A 127 14.27 10.23 0.74
CA VAL A 127 13.41 9.45 1.66
C VAL A 127 11.92 9.79 1.49
N SER A 128 11.60 10.92 0.84
CA SER A 128 10.23 11.44 0.70
C SER A 128 9.80 11.49 -0.76
N SER A 129 8.71 10.81 -1.10
CA SER A 129 8.09 10.87 -2.43
C SER A 129 6.83 11.73 -2.40
N ASN A 130 6.58 12.47 -3.48
CA ASN A 130 5.32 13.23 -3.64
C ASN A 130 4.16 12.37 -4.16
N PHE A 131 4.29 11.04 -4.08
CA PHE A 131 3.29 10.11 -4.57
C PHE A 131 2.71 9.24 -3.45
N VAL A 132 1.39 9.04 -3.50
CA VAL A 132 0.76 7.88 -2.86
C VAL A 132 0.92 6.69 -3.79
N LYS A 133 1.78 5.73 -3.40
CA LYS A 133 2.01 4.49 -4.13
C LYS A 133 1.11 3.39 -3.57
N LEU A 134 0.13 2.96 -4.36
CA LEU A 134 -0.84 1.94 -3.98
C LEU A 134 -0.48 0.61 -4.64
N PHE A 135 -0.27 -0.38 -3.78
CA PHE A 135 -0.16 -1.79 -4.17
C PHE A 135 -1.38 -2.53 -3.64
N THR A 136 -2.13 -3.12 -4.55
CA THR A 136 -3.34 -3.88 -4.22
C THR A 136 -3.07 -5.35 -4.43
N PHE A 137 -3.28 -6.15 -3.40
CA PHE A 137 -3.23 -7.61 -3.46
C PHE A 137 -4.54 -8.17 -2.91
N TYR A 138 -5.03 -9.23 -3.54
CA TYR A 138 -6.14 -10.01 -3.04
C TYR A 138 -5.78 -11.49 -3.04
N GLY A 139 -5.83 -12.10 -1.87
CA GLY A 139 -5.61 -13.53 -1.69
C GLY A 139 -6.38 -14.00 -0.47
N VAL A 140 -6.65 -15.30 -0.42
CA VAL A 140 -7.14 -15.94 0.81
C VAL A 140 -5.92 -16.40 1.59
N CYS A 141 -5.81 -15.98 2.84
CA CYS A 141 -4.86 -16.59 3.76
C CYS A 141 -5.36 -17.99 4.12
N GLY A 142 -4.98 -18.95 3.28
CA GLY A 142 -5.23 -20.37 3.45
C GLY A 142 -4.06 -21.11 4.09
N GLU A 143 -4.21 -22.42 4.19
CA GLU A 143 -3.24 -23.32 4.79
C GLU A 143 -1.94 -23.34 3.97
N THR A 144 -0.79 -23.34 4.65
CA THR A 144 0.50 -23.57 4.02
C THR A 144 0.88 -25.03 4.20
N TYR A 145 1.24 -25.67 3.10
CA TYR A 145 1.65 -27.06 3.03
C TYR A 145 3.17 -27.15 3.09
N MET A 146 3.68 -27.95 4.01
CA MET A 146 5.11 -28.13 4.21
C MET A 146 5.48 -29.60 4.07
N LYS A 147 6.64 -29.86 3.46
CA LYS A 147 7.22 -31.20 3.43
C LYS A 147 7.76 -31.57 4.81
N SER A 148 7.27 -32.67 5.38
CA SER A 148 7.76 -33.27 6.63
C SER A 148 9.03 -34.10 6.40
N ASP A 149 9.79 -34.36 7.46
CA ASP A 149 11.01 -35.18 7.42
C ASP A 149 10.74 -36.60 6.89
N ASP A 150 9.52 -37.11 7.10
CA ASP A 150 9.07 -38.44 6.64
C ASP A 150 8.55 -38.44 5.18
N GLY A 151 8.66 -37.33 4.46
CA GLY A 151 8.24 -37.20 3.06
C GLY A 151 6.74 -36.98 2.85
N TYR A 152 5.95 -36.89 3.93
CA TYR A 152 4.54 -36.52 3.88
C TYR A 152 4.34 -35.00 3.85
N VAL A 153 3.21 -34.56 3.31
CA VAL A 153 2.81 -33.15 3.29
C VAL A 153 1.92 -32.88 4.51
N GLU A 154 2.37 -31.98 5.39
CA GLU A 154 1.61 -31.58 6.57
C GLU A 154 0.91 -30.24 6.33
N GLN A 155 -0.38 -30.17 6.70
CA GLN A 155 -1.15 -28.93 6.73
C GLN A 155 -0.74 -28.12 7.97
N THR A 156 -0.23 -26.91 7.75
CA THR A 156 0.07 -25.99 8.85
C THR A 156 -0.91 -24.83 8.83
N ASN A 157 -1.73 -24.78 9.89
CA ASN A 157 -2.53 -23.61 10.21
C ASN A 157 -1.67 -22.68 11.06
N PHE A 158 -1.38 -21.49 10.54
CA PHE A 158 -0.57 -20.45 11.19
C PHE A 158 0.91 -20.82 11.46
N LEU A 159 1.74 -20.26 10.58
CA LEU A 159 3.19 -20.08 10.60
C LEU A 159 3.80 -19.80 11.98
N ARG A 160 3.95 -20.81 12.85
CA ARG A 160 4.83 -20.71 14.02
C ARG A 160 5.62 -21.95 14.41
N ASN A 161 5.25 -23.15 13.97
CA ASN A 161 5.93 -24.37 14.40
C ASN A 161 6.31 -25.24 13.19
N GLY A 162 7.55 -25.12 12.71
CA GLY A 162 8.13 -25.95 11.66
C GLY A 162 9.60 -25.57 11.41
N ARG A 163 10.47 -26.51 11.05
CA ARG A 163 11.92 -26.27 10.88
C ARG A 163 12.28 -25.32 9.74
N PHE A 164 11.37 -25.11 8.79
CA PHE A 164 11.51 -24.14 7.70
C PHE A 164 10.72 -22.86 7.94
N ALA A 165 10.17 -22.66 9.16
CA ALA A 165 9.44 -21.44 9.51
C ALA A 165 10.31 -20.18 9.35
N ASP A 166 11.61 -20.29 9.64
CA ASP A 166 12.56 -19.18 9.49
C ASP A 166 12.92 -18.88 8.02
N GLN A 167 12.59 -19.78 7.09
CA GLN A 167 12.74 -19.58 5.65
C GLN A 167 11.49 -18.97 5.01
N LEU A 168 10.36 -18.98 5.73
CA LEU A 168 9.17 -18.25 5.35
C LEU A 168 9.50 -16.78 5.59
N GLY A 169 9.83 -16.06 4.51
CA GLY A 169 9.94 -14.60 4.55
C GLY A 169 8.66 -13.96 5.10
N TYR A 170 8.66 -12.64 5.26
CA TYR A 170 7.50 -11.85 5.72
C TYR A 170 6.29 -11.87 4.76
N ASP A 171 6.14 -12.92 3.95
CA ASP A 171 5.32 -12.92 2.77
C ASP A 171 3.86 -13.33 3.08
N GLN A 172 3.03 -12.29 2.98
CA GLN A 172 1.69 -12.25 2.39
C GLN A 172 0.48 -12.56 3.25
N CYS A 173 0.66 -13.06 4.48
CA CYS A 173 -0.45 -13.18 5.44
C CYS A 173 -0.13 -12.73 6.86
N VAL A 174 1.11 -12.33 7.13
CA VAL A 174 1.51 -11.72 8.40
C VAL A 174 1.82 -10.26 8.13
N GLN A 175 0.80 -9.40 8.20
CA GLN A 175 1.02 -7.97 8.38
C GLN A 175 1.60 -7.76 9.79
N LYS A 176 2.73 -7.06 9.87
CA LYS A 176 3.15 -6.39 11.12
C LYS A 176 2.36 -5.10 11.26
#